data_AF-A0A2R6GH95-F1
#
_entry.id   AF-A0A2R6GH95-F1
#
_cell.length_a   1.000
_cell.length_b   1.000
_cell.length_c   1.000
_cell.angle_alpha   90.00
_cell.angle_beta   90.00
_cell.angle_gamma   90.00
#
_symmetry.space_group_name_H-M   'P 1'
#
loop_
_entity.id
_entity.type
_entity.pdbx_description
1 polymer ?
#
loop_
_entity_poly.entity_id
_entity_poly.type
_entity_poly.pdbx_seq_one_letter_code
_entity_poly.pdbx_strand_id
1 'polypeptide(L)'
;MMEIKIGYRMALLVIAMTISAGCTGTFLGSDKQQYIEAQAVDDVPDDAAVTSYNHESIADIEPIQEVVEKAANSDGSSATIEVTSAEAKEAKEALRSVPNYDGDPIGFYVRKGNQTYKIVFLKEE
;
A
#
# COMPACT_ATOMS: atom_id res chain seq x y z
N MET A 1 -17.03 -3.40 58.33
CA MET A 1 -18.01 -4.36 57.77
C MET A 1 -18.76 -3.59 56.70
N MET A 2 -18.31 -3.48 55.45
CA MET A 2 -18.12 -4.50 54.40
C MET A 2 -19.39 -5.33 54.15
N GLU A 3 -20.17 -4.94 53.13
CA GLU A 3 -20.73 -5.84 52.13
C GLU A 3 -20.84 -5.07 50.79
N ILE A 4 -20.06 -5.53 49.81
CA ILE A 4 -20.01 -5.06 48.44
C ILE A 4 -20.95 -5.96 47.63
N LYS A 5 -22.00 -5.40 47.02
CA LYS A 5 -22.82 -6.11 46.01
C LYS A 5 -22.49 -5.59 44.62
N ILE A 6 -21.53 -6.26 43.98
CA ILE A 6 -21.22 -6.10 42.55
C ILE A 6 -22.28 -6.87 41.76
N GLY A 7 -23.24 -6.14 41.19
CA GLY A 7 -24.20 -6.66 40.23
C GLY A 7 -23.61 -6.63 38.82
N TYR A 8 -23.00 -7.73 38.41
CA TYR A 8 -22.60 -7.97 37.01
C TYR A 8 -23.85 -8.02 36.12
N ARG A 9 -23.96 -7.08 35.17
CA ARG A 9 -24.77 -7.28 33.95
C ARG A 9 -23.84 -7.29 32.75
N MET A 10 -23.69 -8.50 32.21
CA MET A 10 -23.07 -8.81 30.94
C MET A 10 -23.63 -7.91 29.83
N ALA A 11 -22.75 -7.15 29.20
CA ALA A 11 -22.83 -6.89 27.77
C ALA A 11 -21.45 -7.26 27.22
N LEU A 12 -21.35 -8.53 26.82
CA LEU A 12 -20.22 -9.10 26.13
C LEU A 12 -20.16 -8.51 24.72
N LEU A 13 -19.53 -7.34 24.54
CA LEU A 13 -19.15 -6.88 23.22
C LEU A 13 -17.83 -7.56 22.86
N VAL A 14 -17.93 -8.76 22.29
CA VAL A 14 -16.80 -9.40 21.61
C VAL A 14 -16.57 -8.59 20.33
N ILE A 15 -15.69 -7.59 20.41
CA ILE A 15 -15.09 -7.03 19.20
C ILE A 15 -14.13 -8.11 18.73
N ALA A 16 -14.61 -8.98 17.83
CA ALA A 16 -13.76 -9.76 16.97
C ALA A 16 -13.07 -8.76 16.01
N MET A 17 -12.05 -8.08 16.51
CA MET A 17 -10.99 -7.57 15.64
C MET A 17 -10.27 -8.81 15.16
N THR A 18 -10.76 -9.37 14.05
CA THR A 18 -9.95 -10.23 13.22
C THR A 18 -8.85 -9.34 12.68
N ILE A 19 -7.75 -9.23 13.44
CA ILE A 19 -6.48 -8.84 12.86
C ILE A 19 -6.22 -9.98 11.89
N SER A 20 -6.50 -9.76 10.61
CA SER A 20 -5.94 -10.58 9.56
C SER A 20 -4.44 -10.53 9.78
N ALA A 21 -3.90 -11.62 10.31
CA ALA A 21 -2.50 -11.91 10.22
C ALA A 21 -2.21 -12.11 8.72
N GLY A 22 -2.00 -11.00 8.02
CA GLY A 22 -1.18 -10.98 6.82
C GLY A 22 0.26 -11.26 7.26
N CYS A 23 0.53 -12.51 7.63
CA CYS A 23 1.89 -13.02 7.63
C CYS A 23 2.35 -13.03 6.18
N THR A 24 3.03 -11.98 5.74
CA THR A 24 3.82 -12.02 4.51
C THR A 24 5.24 -11.62 4.86
N GLY A 25 6.03 -12.64 5.21
CA GLY A 25 7.47 -12.68 4.98
C GLY A 25 8.38 -11.84 5.87
N THR A 26 8.79 -12.37 7.02
CA THR A 26 10.17 -12.11 7.48
C THR A 26 11.13 -12.80 6.51
N PHE A 27 11.52 -12.12 5.44
CA PHE A 27 12.57 -12.57 4.55
C PHE A 27 13.94 -12.21 5.16
N LEU A 28 14.61 -13.21 5.71
CA LEU A 28 16.02 -13.14 6.09
C LEU A 28 16.87 -13.40 4.84
N GLY A 29 16.99 -12.38 3.99
CA GLY A 29 17.96 -12.35 2.92
C GLY A 29 18.70 -11.02 2.97
N SER A 30 19.99 -11.03 2.64
CA SER A 30 20.75 -9.82 2.32
C SER A 30 20.27 -9.28 0.97
N ASP A 31 18.98 -8.99 0.90
CA ASP A 31 18.28 -8.56 -0.30
C ASP A 31 18.74 -7.15 -0.62
N LYS A 32 19.10 -6.94 -1.89
CA LYS A 32 19.42 -5.61 -2.40
C LYS A 32 18.26 -4.69 -2.09
N GLN A 33 18.55 -3.57 -1.43
CA GLN A 33 17.55 -2.56 -1.13
C GLN A 33 17.10 -1.93 -2.46
N GLN A 34 15.80 -1.71 -2.55
CA GLN A 34 15.17 -0.97 -3.63
C GLN A 34 14.32 0.12 -3.00
N TYR A 35 14.02 1.14 -3.79
CA TYR A 35 13.15 2.21 -3.33
C TYR A 35 11.91 2.28 -4.22
N ILE A 36 10.77 2.50 -3.57
CA ILE A 36 9.53 2.83 -4.27
C ILE A 36 9.24 4.28 -3.95
N GLU A 37 9.06 5.09 -4.99
CA GLU A 37 8.63 6.48 -4.88
C GLU A 37 7.19 6.60 -5.40
N ALA A 38 6.36 7.31 -4.65
CA ALA A 38 5.08 7.82 -5.14
C ALA A 38 5.18 9.33 -5.27
N GLN A 39 4.89 9.85 -6.46
CA GLN A 39 4.89 11.27 -6.77
C GLN A 39 3.51 11.69 -7.23
N ALA A 40 2.89 12.66 -6.56
CA ALA A 40 1.64 13.25 -7.00
C ALA A 40 1.86 13.94 -8.34
N VAL A 41 0.93 13.70 -9.26
CA VAL A 41 0.94 14.26 -10.61
C VAL A 41 -0.42 14.88 -10.89
N ASP A 42 -0.41 16.05 -11.53
CA ASP A 42 -1.61 16.72 -12.02
C ASP A 42 -2.00 16.24 -13.43
N ASP A 43 -1.00 15.90 -14.24
CA ASP A 43 -1.16 15.40 -15.60
C ASP A 43 -0.85 13.90 -15.67
N VAL A 44 -1.80 13.15 -16.21
CA VAL A 44 -1.68 11.71 -16.46
C VAL A 44 -1.75 11.50 -17.98
N PRO A 45 -0.74 10.83 -18.59
CA PRO A 45 -0.78 10.53 -20.02
C PRO A 45 -2.03 9.73 -20.40
N ASP A 46 -2.60 9.97 -21.58
CA ASP A 46 -3.80 9.25 -22.04
C ASP A 46 -3.60 7.72 -22.09
N ASP A 47 -2.37 7.27 -22.33
CA ASP A 47 -1.99 5.85 -22.39
C ASP A 47 -1.52 5.28 -21.03
N ALA A 48 -1.70 6.01 -19.93
CA ALA A 48 -1.27 5.58 -18.60
C ALA A 48 -2.27 4.63 -17.93
N ALA A 49 -1.74 3.58 -17.29
CA ALA A 49 -2.54 2.70 -16.45
C ALA A 49 -2.82 3.37 -15.09
N VAL A 50 -4.04 3.89 -14.92
CA VAL A 50 -4.52 4.45 -13.65
C VAL A 50 -5.34 3.41 -12.91
N THR A 51 -4.85 3.02 -11.75
CA THR A 51 -5.50 2.08 -10.84
C THR A 51 -6.07 2.84 -9.65
N SER A 52 -7.25 2.45 -9.17
CA SER A 52 -7.76 3.00 -7.90
C SER A 52 -6.93 2.48 -6.73
N TYR A 53 -6.59 3.34 -5.77
CA TYR A 53 -5.87 2.97 -4.55
C TYR A 53 -6.49 1.79 -3.79
N ASN A 54 -7.82 1.65 -3.85
CA ASN A 54 -8.58 0.56 -3.24
C ASN A 54 -8.87 -0.61 -4.19
N HIS A 55 -8.20 -0.68 -5.35
CA HIS A 55 -8.43 -1.75 -6.32
C HIS A 55 -7.93 -3.09 -5.77
N GLU A 56 -8.70 -4.17 -5.94
CA GLU A 56 -8.43 -5.49 -5.33
C GLU A 56 -7.00 -6.00 -5.59
N SER A 57 -6.47 -5.77 -6.79
CA SER A 57 -5.12 -6.21 -7.18
C SER A 57 -3.99 -5.52 -6.41
N ILE A 58 -4.23 -4.34 -5.82
CA ILE A 58 -3.19 -3.57 -5.10
C ILE A 58 -3.57 -3.22 -3.65
N ALA A 59 -4.80 -3.51 -3.22
CA ALA A 59 -5.31 -3.16 -1.90
C ALA A 59 -4.51 -3.82 -0.77
N ASP A 60 -4.04 -5.05 -0.98
CA ASP A 60 -3.27 -5.82 0.00
C ASP A 60 -1.74 -5.69 -0.18
N ILE A 61 -1.29 -4.86 -1.13
CA ILE A 61 0.13 -4.67 -1.44
C ILE A 61 0.70 -3.58 -0.54
N GLU A 62 1.16 -3.98 0.64
CA GLU A 62 1.65 -3.08 1.70
C GLU A 62 2.60 -1.99 1.20
N PRO A 63 3.64 -2.27 0.38
CA PRO A 63 4.55 -1.24 -0.11
C PRO A 63 3.86 -0.14 -0.95
N ILE A 64 2.86 -0.51 -1.76
CA ILE A 64 2.11 0.45 -2.58
C ILE A 64 1.17 1.27 -1.70
N GLN A 65 0.54 0.63 -0.72
CA GLN A 65 -0.31 1.33 0.23
C GLN A 65 0.53 2.36 0.99
N GLU A 66 1.62 1.93 1.62
CA GLU A 66 2.49 2.76 2.46
C GLU A 66 3.04 3.98 1.70
N VAL A 67 3.60 3.78 0.50
CA VAL A 67 4.23 4.88 -0.25
C VAL A 67 3.19 5.93 -0.69
N VAL A 68 1.99 5.49 -1.10
CA VAL A 68 0.91 6.40 -1.50
C VAL A 68 0.32 7.12 -0.28
N GLU A 69 0.21 6.45 0.87
CA GLU A 69 -0.20 7.09 2.12
C GLU A 69 0.80 8.15 2.57
N LYS A 70 2.09 7.83 2.55
CA LYS A 70 3.14 8.80 2.89
C LYS A 70 3.13 9.98 1.94
N ALA A 71 3.00 9.74 0.63
CA ALA A 71 2.95 10.83 -0.36
C ALA A 71 1.71 11.71 -0.17
N ALA A 72 0.55 11.12 0.12
CA ALA A 72 -0.69 11.86 0.37
C ALA A 72 -0.66 12.72 1.65
N ASN A 73 0.16 12.33 2.63
CA ASN A 73 0.35 13.07 3.88
C ASN A 73 1.60 13.95 3.87
N SER A 74 2.36 13.97 2.79
CA SER A 74 3.59 14.75 2.66
C SER A 74 3.26 16.13 2.09
N ASP A 75 3.68 17.19 2.79
CA ASP A 75 3.60 18.57 2.31
C ASP A 75 4.41 18.81 1.01
N GLY A 76 5.19 17.82 0.57
CA GLY A 76 6.01 17.83 -0.65
C GLY A 76 5.48 17.03 -1.83
N SER A 77 4.24 16.49 -1.78
CA SER A 77 3.59 15.76 -2.88
C SER A 77 4.29 14.48 -3.37
N SER A 78 5.43 14.09 -2.82
CA SER A 78 6.04 12.78 -3.03
C SER A 78 6.50 12.14 -1.72
N ALA A 79 6.67 10.83 -1.77
CA ALA A 79 7.30 10.06 -0.71
C ALA A 79 8.04 8.86 -1.30
N THR A 80 9.09 8.47 -0.60
CA THR A 80 9.90 7.30 -0.94
C THR A 80 9.94 6.37 0.26
N ILE A 81 9.82 5.06 0.00
CA ILE A 81 10.01 4.00 0.98
C ILE A 81 11.14 3.09 0.53
N GLU A 82 11.84 2.52 1.50
CA GLU A 82 12.81 1.47 1.29
C GLU A 82 12.09 0.12 1.38
N VAL A 83 12.38 -0.77 0.43
CA VAL A 83 11.79 -2.10 0.34
C VAL A 83 12.85 -3.11 -0.06
N THR A 84 12.57 -4.39 0.21
CA THR A 84 13.36 -5.47 -0.35
C THR A 84 13.10 -5.65 -1.85
N SER A 85 14.05 -6.29 -2.54
CA SER A 85 13.87 -6.66 -3.95
C SER A 85 12.66 -7.59 -4.18
N ALA A 86 12.28 -8.39 -3.18
CA ALA A 86 11.11 -9.27 -3.26
C ALA A 86 9.80 -8.47 -3.22
N GLU A 87 9.68 -7.55 -2.26
CA GLU A 87 8.52 -6.65 -2.12
C GLU A 87 8.35 -5.75 -3.35
N ALA A 88 9.45 -5.20 -3.87
CA ALA A 88 9.41 -4.39 -5.09
C ALA A 88 8.95 -5.21 -6.31
N LYS A 89 9.35 -6.49 -6.39
CA LYS A 89 8.90 -7.39 -7.46
C LYS A 89 7.41 -7.68 -7.33
N GLU A 90 6.95 -8.06 -6.13
CA GLU A 90 5.54 -8.32 -5.84
C GLU A 90 4.67 -7.10 -6.18
N ALA A 91 5.05 -5.92 -5.70
CA ALA A 91 4.35 -4.67 -5.97
C ALA A 91 4.25 -4.36 -7.47
N LYS A 92 5.33 -4.62 -8.23
CA LYS A 92 5.35 -4.43 -9.68
C LYS A 92 4.46 -5.45 -10.40
N GLU A 93 4.42 -6.71 -9.96
CA GLU A 93 3.57 -7.76 -10.54
C GLU A 93 2.09 -7.48 -10.28
N ALA A 94 1.75 -7.00 -9.08
CA ALA A 94 0.40 -6.59 -8.71
C ALA A 94 -0.11 -5.43 -9.58
N LEU A 95 0.70 -4.38 -9.76
CA LEU A 95 0.36 -3.24 -10.63
C LEU A 95 0.21 -3.64 -12.10
N ARG A 96 0.96 -4.64 -12.57
CA ARG A 96 0.83 -5.20 -13.93
C ARG A 96 -0.43 -6.04 -14.13
N SER A 97 -1.02 -6.54 -13.05
CA SER A 97 -2.20 -7.42 -13.10
C SER A 97 -3.52 -6.64 -13.14
N VAL A 98 -3.47 -5.30 -13.08
CA VAL A 98 -4.67 -4.47 -13.12
C VAL A 98 -5.32 -4.56 -14.51
N PRO A 99 -6.61 -4.90 -14.60
CA PRO A 99 -7.31 -5.13 -15.86
C PRO A 99 -7.52 -3.80 -16.57
N ASN A 100 -6.58 -3.41 -17.44
CA ASN A 100 -6.72 -2.41 -18.52
C ASN A 100 -5.42 -2.24 -19.34
N TYR A 101 -4.51 -3.22 -19.34
CA TYR A 101 -3.24 -3.05 -20.05
C TYR A 101 -2.76 -4.33 -20.75
N ASP A 102 -2.76 -4.29 -22.08
CA ASP A 102 -2.08 -5.22 -22.99
C ASP A 102 -0.70 -4.61 -23.37
N GLY A 103 0.33 -4.72 -22.50
CA GLY A 103 1.72 -4.26 -22.80
C GLY A 103 2.62 -3.94 -21.59
N ASP A 104 3.71 -3.18 -21.80
CA ASP A 104 4.45 -2.46 -20.72
C ASP A 104 3.94 -1.01 -20.56
N PRO A 105 3.34 -0.62 -19.42
CA PRO A 105 2.81 0.73 -19.20
C PRO A 105 3.93 1.78 -19.12
N ILE A 106 3.67 2.97 -19.68
CA ILE A 106 4.58 4.14 -19.62
C ILE A 106 4.88 4.54 -18.17
N GLY A 107 4.02 4.13 -17.24
CA GLY A 107 4.23 4.15 -15.80
C GLY A 107 3.03 3.56 -15.07
N PHE A 108 3.20 3.28 -13.78
CA PHE A 108 2.11 2.85 -12.92
C PHE A 108 1.53 4.06 -12.19
N TYR A 109 0.22 4.26 -12.26
CA TYR A 109 -0.44 5.39 -11.61
C TYR A 109 -1.52 4.88 -10.65
N VAL A 110 -1.54 5.43 -9.44
CA VAL A 110 -2.50 5.08 -8.40
C VAL A 110 -3.30 6.32 -8.03
N ARG A 111 -4.62 6.23 -8.09
CA ARG A 111 -5.54 7.32 -7.74
C ARG A 111 -6.06 7.16 -6.32
N LYS A 112 -5.80 8.13 -5.44
CA LYS A 112 -6.34 8.19 -4.07
C LYS A 112 -7.14 9.48 -3.90
N GLY A 113 -8.47 9.35 -3.75
CA GLY A 113 -9.37 10.50 -3.73
C GLY A 113 -9.31 11.27 -5.07
N ASN A 114 -9.03 12.58 -4.99
CA ASN A 114 -8.92 13.44 -6.17
C ASN A 114 -7.49 13.53 -6.75
N GLN A 115 -6.49 12.96 -6.07
CA GLN A 115 -5.09 13.03 -6.48
C GLN A 115 -4.65 11.72 -7.16
N THR A 116 -3.81 11.85 -8.19
CA THR A 116 -3.12 10.72 -8.82
C THR A 116 -1.65 10.74 -8.45
N TYR A 117 -1.08 9.55 -8.21
CA TYR A 117 0.32 9.35 -7.85
C TYR A 117 0.98 8.43 -8.86
N LYS A 118 2.10 8.85 -9.44
CA LYS A 118 2.97 8.01 -10.25
C LYS A 118 3.85 7.18 -9.33
N ILE A 119 3.86 5.86 -9.53
CA ILE A 119 4.71 4.92 -8.79
C ILE A 119 5.97 4.64 -9.61
N VAL A 120 7.13 4.84 -8.99
CA VAL A 120 8.45 4.66 -9.59
C VAL A 120 9.26 3.68 -8.76
N PHE A 121 9.85 2.69 -9.42
CA PHE A 121 10.76 1.71 -8.80
C PHE A 121 12.20 2.11 -9.09
N LEU A 122 12.92 2.53 -8.05
CA LEU A 122 14.31 2.94 -8.11
C LEU A 122 15.18 1.77 -7.62
N LYS A 123 16.27 1.48 -8.34
CA LYS A 123 17.27 0.50 -7.92
C LYS A 123 18.44 1.23 -7.30
N GLU A 124 19.02 0.69 -6.22
CA GLU A 124 20.39 1.06 -5.86
C GLU A 124 21.35 0.57 -6.95
N GLU A 125 22.19 1.48 -7.45
CA GLU A 125 23.24 1.21 -8.45
C GLU A 125 24.44 0.43 -7.86
#